data_AF-A0A0M3JFM0-F1
#
_entry.id   AF-A0A0M3JFM0-F1
#
_cell.length_a   1.000
_cell.length_b   1.000
_cell.length_c   1.000
_cell.angle_alpha   90.00
_cell.angle_beta   90.00
_cell.angle_gamma   90.00
#
_symmetry.space_group_name_H-M   'P 1'
#
loop_
_entity.id
_entity.type
_entity.pdbx_description
1 polymer ?
#
loop_
_entity_poly.entity_id
_entity_poly.type
_entity_poly.pdbx_seq_one_letter_code
_entity_poly.pdbx_strand_id
1 'polypeptide(L)' 'MTSFQEIGFVHLSAGDLLRAERQREGSQFGALIEGHIKNGTIVPVEITCKLLENVSDCRLLSRDCIV' A
#
# COMPACT_ATOMS: atom_id res chain seq x y z
N MET A 1 24.62 1.02 18.37
CA MET A 1 23.16 1.20 18.50
C MET A 1 22.81 2.44 17.68
N THR A 2 22.59 2.28 16.37
CA THR A 2 22.48 3.38 15.41
C THR A 2 21.00 3.67 15.13
N SER A 3 20.49 4.74 15.74
CA SER A 3 19.08 5.16 15.63
C SER A 3 18.87 6.02 14.37
N PHE A 4 18.58 5.38 13.24
CA PHE A 4 18.28 6.03 11.94
C PHE A 4 16.84 6.62 11.89
N GLN A 5 16.27 7.03 13.01
CA GLN A 5 14.84 7.38 13.11
C GLN A 5 14.53 8.88 12.93
N GLU A 6 15.51 9.73 12.62
CA GLU A 6 15.32 11.18 12.56
C GLU A 6 15.34 11.76 11.14
N ILE A 7 14.46 11.26 10.29
CA ILE A 7 14.17 11.93 9.03
C ILE A 7 12.67 11.81 8.84
N GLY A 8 11.94 12.92 8.75
CA GLY A 8 10.48 12.97 8.62
C GLY A 8 9.91 12.36 7.32
N PHE A 9 10.68 11.48 6.68
CA PHE A 9 10.27 10.67 5.56
C PHE A 9 9.50 9.46 6.07
N VAL A 10 8.46 9.11 5.32
CA VAL A 10 7.67 7.92 5.61
C VAL A 10 8.06 6.83 4.65
N HIS A 11 8.36 5.67 5.21
CA HIS A 11 8.64 4.47 4.45
C HIS A 11 7.33 3.92 3.90
N LEU A 12 7.15 4.03 2.58
CA LEU A 12 6.03 3.42 1.86
C LEU A 12 6.54 2.17 1.14
N SER A 13 6.01 1.02 1.53
CA SER A 13 6.33 -0.28 0.96
C SER A 13 5.17 -0.71 0.06
N ALA A 14 5.45 -0.87 -1.24
CA ALA A 14 4.44 -1.31 -2.20
C ALA A 14 3.84 -2.67 -1.81
N GLY A 15 4.65 -3.56 -1.21
CA GLY A 15 4.17 -4.84 -0.71
C GLY A 15 3.22 -4.71 0.47
N ASP A 16 3.43 -3.74 1.36
CA ASP A 16 2.51 -3.49 2.48
C ASP A 16 1.20 -2.88 2.00
N LEU A 17 1.25 -1.98 1.01
CA LEU A 17 0.05 -1.42 0.37
C LEU A 17 -0.81 -2.51 -0.28
N LEU A 18 -0.18 -3.42 -1.01
CA LEU A 18 -0.88 -4.55 -1.64
C LEU A 18 -1.48 -5.52 -0.61
N ARG A 19 -0.75 -5.77 0.49
CA ARG A 19 -1.24 -6.61 1.59
C ARG A 19 -2.39 -5.97 2.36
N ALA A 20 -2.35 -4.66 2.58
CA ALA A 20 -3.41 -3.91 3.24
C ALA A 20 -4.68 -3.89 2.37
N GLU A 21 -4.57 -3.59 1.08
CA GLU A 21 -5.71 -3.61 0.16
C GLU A 21 -6.34 -5.01 0.04
N ARG A 22 -5.52 -6.08 0.13
CA ARG A 22 -6.03 -7.45 0.18
C ARG A 22 -6.88 -7.73 1.43
N GLN A 23 -6.50 -7.17 2.58
CA GLN A 23 -7.22 -7.37 3.84
C GLN A 23 -8.49 -6.51 3.94
N ARG A 24 -8.63 -5.50 3.09
CA ARG A 24 -9.78 -4.62 3.07
C ARG A 24 -11.05 -5.36 2.62
N GLU A 25 -11.99 -5.50 3.54
CA GLU A 25 -13.29 -6.13 3.28
C GLU A 25 -14.06 -5.32 2.20
N GLY A 26 -14.45 -6.00 1.12
CA GLY A 26 -15.13 -5.38 -0.02
C GLY A 26 -14.22 -4.73 -1.07
N SER A 27 -12.90 -4.92 -1.00
CA SER A 27 -11.99 -4.44 -2.06
C SER A 27 -12.26 -5.14 -3.39
N GLN A 28 -12.43 -4.35 -4.45
CA GLN A 28 -12.53 -4.86 -5.83
C GLN A 28 -11.20 -5.47 -6.32
N PHE A 29 -10.08 -5.08 -5.71
CA PHE A 29 -8.73 -5.50 -6.11
C PHE A 29 -8.18 -6.66 -5.27
N GLY A 30 -8.79 -6.97 -4.12
CA GLY A 30 -8.28 -7.97 -3.18
C GLY A 30 -8.08 -9.36 -3.81
N ALA A 31 -9.06 -9.87 -4.54
CA ALA A 31 -8.98 -11.17 -5.22
C ALA A 31 -7.93 -11.19 -6.34
N LEU A 32 -7.78 -10.07 -7.07
CA LEU A 32 -6.80 -9.94 -8.15
C LEU A 32 -5.37 -9.93 -7.59
N ILE A 33 -5.14 -9.16 -6.53
CA ILE A 33 -3.87 -9.05 -5.82
C ILE A 33 -3.49 -10.41 -5.21
N GLU A 34 -4.44 -11.09 -4.57
CA GLU A 34 -4.20 -12.42 -4.00
C GLU A 34 -3.76 -13.43 -5.06
N GLY A 35 -4.43 -13.46 -6.21
CA GLY A 35 -4.06 -14.31 -7.34
C GLY A 35 -2.65 -14.01 -7.85
N HIS A 36 -2.30 -12.75 -8.02
CA HIS A 36 -0.97 -12.36 -8.49
C HIS A 36 0.14 -12.70 -7.48
N ILE A 37 -0.09 -12.46 -6.18
CA ILE A 37 0.85 -12.79 -5.11
C ILE A 37 1.06 -14.31 -5.02
N LYS A 38 -0.02 -15.10 -5.06
CA LYS A 38 0.06 -16.56 -4.98
C LYS A 38 0.77 -17.18 -6.18
N ASN A 39 0.55 -16.61 -7.37
CA ASN A 39 1.19 -17.06 -8.60
C ASN A 39 2.63 -16.55 -8.77
N GLY A 40 3.12 -15.68 -7.88
CA GLY A 40 4.45 -15.06 -8.00
C GLY A 40 4.57 -14.13 -9.20
N THR A 41 3.44 -13.65 -9.72
CA THR A 41 3.38 -12.73 -10.88
C THR A 41 3.33 -11.28 -10.42
N ILE A 42 3.79 -10.38 -11.27
CA ILE A 42 3.80 -8.94 -10.98
C ILE A 42 2.36 -8.41 -11.04
N VAL A 43 1.93 -7.71 -9.99
CA VAL A 43 0.64 -7.00 -9.96
C VAL A 43 0.67 -5.85 -10.98
N PRO A 44 -0.41 -5.63 -11.74
CA PRO A 44 -0.49 -4.51 -12.68
C PRO A 44 -0.11 -3.16 -12.05
N VAL A 45 0.66 -2.37 -12.80
CA VAL A 45 1.17 -1.08 -12.33
C VAL A 45 0.03 -0.09 -12.07
N GLU A 46 -1.06 -0.14 -12.85
CA GLU A 46 -2.23 0.73 -12.63
C GLU A 46 -2.84 0.57 -11.23
N ILE A 47 -2.85 -0.65 -10.69
CA ILE A 47 -3.37 -0.91 -9.33
C ILE A 47 -2.41 -0.33 -8.29
N THR A 48 -1.11 -0.53 -8.50
CA THR A 48 -0.09 -0.03 -7.59
C THR A 48 -0.06 1.50 -7.56
N CYS A 49 -0.22 2.17 -8.72
CA CYS A 49 -0.33 3.63 -8.82
C CYS A 49 -1.57 4.15 -8.10
N LYS A 50 -2.75 3.53 -8.30
CA LYS A 50 -3.97 3.92 -7.58
C LYS A 50 -3.84 3.79 -6.07
N LEU A 51 -3.16 2.75 -5.58
CA LEU A 51 -2.89 2.57 -4.15
C LEU A 51 -1.97 3.66 -3.60
N LEU A 52 -0.94 4.06 -4.37
CA LEU A 52 -0.04 5.15 -4.01
C LEU A 52 -0.77 6.51 -3.99
N GLU A 53 -1.63 6.78 -4.97
CA GLU A 53 -2.45 7.99 -5.02
C GLU A 53 -3.38 8.08 -3.79
N ASN A 54 -4.09 7.00 -3.45
CA ASN A 54 -4.96 6.96 -2.27
C ASN A 54 -4.23 7.28 -0.96
N VAL A 55 -3.01 6.76 -0.82
CA VAL A 55 -2.17 6.99 0.38
C VAL A 55 -1.65 8.43 0.42
N SER A 56 -1.32 8.98 -0.75
CA SER A 56 -0.86 10.36 -0.90
C SER A 56 -1.98 11.35 -0.58
N ASP A 57 -3.20 11.07 -1.09
CA ASP A 57 -4.38 11.91 -0.89
C ASP A 57 -4.91 11.83 0.54
N CYS A 58 -4.98 10.64 1.17
CA CYS A 58 -5.45 10.53 2.56
C CYS A 58 -4.54 11.32 3.53
N ARG A 59 -3.27 11.49 3.16
CA ARG A 59 -2.25 12.12 4.00
C ARG A 59 -2.24 13.64 3.93
N LEU A 60 -2.80 14.27 2.90
CA LEU A 60 -2.93 15.72 2.84
C LEU A 60 -4.00 16.27 3.79
N LEU A 61 -4.95 15.41 4.24
CA LEU A 61 -6.16 15.84 4.92
C LEU A 61 -6.23 15.50 6.42
N SER A 62 -5.50 14.52 6.94
CA SER A 62 -5.48 14.22 8.39
C SER A 62 -4.29 13.34 8.78
N ARG A 63 -3.70 13.60 9.96
CA ARG A 63 -2.47 12.96 10.45
C ARG A 63 -2.57 11.47 10.79
N ASP A 64 -3.74 10.86 10.70
CA ASP A 64 -3.94 9.44 11.00
C ASP A 64 -4.78 8.78 9.91
N CYS A 65 -4.13 8.26 8.89
CA CYS A 65 -4.78 7.40 7.91
C CYS A 65 -3.82 6.26 7.57
N ILE A 66 -3.92 5.20 8.36
CA ILE A 66 -3.40 3.88 8.02
C ILE A 66 -4.60 3.12 7.47
N VAL A 67 -4.39 2.57 6.27
CA VAL A 67 -5.24 1.62 5.56
C VAL A 67 -5.69 0.48 6.47
#